data_AF-A0A2V9YKG5-F1
#
_entry.id   AF-A0A2V9YKG5-F1
#
_cell.length_a   1.000
_cell.length_b   1.000
_cell.length_c   1.000
_cell.angle_alpha   90.00
_cell.angle_beta   90.00
_cell.angle_gamma   90.00
#
_symmetry.space_group_name_H-M   'P 1'
#
loop_
_entity.id
_entity.type
_entity.pdbx_description
1 polymer ?
#
loop_
_entity_poly.entity_id
_entity_poly.type
_entity_poly.pdbx_seq_one_letter_code
_entity_poly.pdbx_strand_id
1 'polypeptide(L)'
;MTNPSCDRHKNVQMIPFALEYPGGKISGHVCPVPHCARHHAEEGYFDVVESDPLGIQNTTTSKQPSVREEILKAIRAMAGV
;
A
#
# COMPACT_ATOMS: atom_id res chain seq x y z
N MET A 1 6.11 23.78 1.05
CA MET A 1 6.10 22.32 0.83
C MET A 1 6.26 22.09 -0.66
N THR A 2 7.31 21.39 -1.06
CA THR A 2 7.59 21.11 -2.47
C THR A 2 6.91 19.80 -2.81
N ASN A 3 6.03 19.79 -3.81
CA ASN A 3 5.39 18.56 -4.26
C ASN A 3 6.46 17.59 -4.78
N PRO A 4 6.39 16.28 -4.45
CA PRO A 4 7.34 15.31 -4.94
C PRO A 4 7.23 15.16 -6.46
N SER A 5 8.36 14.91 -7.12
CA SER A 5 8.36 14.48 -8.52
C SER A 5 8.05 13.00 -8.62
N CYS A 6 7.35 12.59 -9.67
CA CYS A 6 7.17 11.18 -9.95
C CYS A 6 8.50 10.55 -10.38
N ASP A 7 8.82 9.36 -9.85
CA ASP A 7 10.01 8.58 -10.19
C ASP A 7 10.08 8.24 -11.69
N ARG A 8 8.93 7.93 -12.31
CA ARG A 8 8.78 7.66 -13.75
C ARG A 8 8.80 8.93 -14.61
N HIS A 9 8.39 10.07 -14.05
CA HIS A 9 8.25 11.34 -14.77
C HIS A 9 8.93 12.47 -13.98
N LYS A 10 10.27 12.50 -14.01
CA LYS A 10 11.09 13.43 -13.18
C LYS A 10 10.76 14.91 -13.38
N ASN A 11 10.27 15.28 -14.56
CA ASN A 11 9.89 16.65 -14.92
C ASN A 11 8.44 17.00 -14.56
N VAL A 12 7.70 16.06 -13.95
CA VAL A 12 6.29 16.23 -13.59
C VAL A 12 6.17 16.21 -12.08
N GLN A 13 5.62 17.29 -11.52
CA GLN A 13 5.26 17.34 -10.11
C GLN A 13 3.97 16.54 -9.88
N MET A 14 3.96 15.74 -8.83
CA MET A 14 2.76 15.04 -8.40
C MET A 14 1.78 16.02 -7.76
N ILE A 15 0.49 15.75 -7.90
CA ILE A 15 -0.59 16.62 -7.40
C ILE A 15 -1.08 16.04 -6.07
N PRO A 16 -1.24 16.85 -5.01
CA PRO A 16 -1.77 16.35 -3.75
C PRO A 16 -3.21 15.84 -3.91
N PHE A 17 -3.56 14.78 -3.19
CA PHE A 17 -4.91 14.27 -3.07
C PHE A 17 -5.24 13.99 -1.60
N ALA A 18 -6.53 14.07 -1.27
CA ALA A 18 -7.08 13.61 -0.01
C ALA A 18 -8.38 12.86 -0.29
N LEU A 19 -8.50 11.66 0.25
CA LEU A 19 -9.66 10.80 0.12
C LEU A 19 -10.19 10.45 1.51
N GLU A 20 -11.48 10.64 1.69
CA GLU A 20 -12.19 10.31 2.92
C GLU A 20 -12.88 8.95 2.75
N TYR A 21 -12.52 8.00 3.61
CA TYR A 21 -13.13 6.68 3.67
C TYR A 21 -13.77 6.47 5.05
N PRO A 22 -14.74 5.55 5.20
CA PRO A 22 -15.35 5.26 6.50
C PRO A 22 -14.35 4.86 7.60
N GLY A 23 -13.18 4.34 7.22
CA GLY A 23 -12.09 3.97 8.14
C GLY A 23 -11.05 5.06 8.40
N GLY A 24 -11.17 6.25 7.80
CA GLY A 24 -10.25 7.36 8.00
C GLY A 24 -9.93 8.16 6.73
N LYS A 25 -9.08 9.18 6.91
CA LYS A 25 -8.61 10.06 5.83
C LYS A 25 -7.25 9.59 5.33
N ILE A 26 -7.14 9.37 4.03
CA ILE A 26 -5.87 9.12 3.34
C ILE A 26 -5.49 10.39 2.59
N SER A 27 -4.23 10.82 2.73
CA SER A 27 -3.66 11.91 1.93
C SER A 27 -2.34 11.49 1.31
N GLY A 28 -2.08 11.99 0.12
CA GLY A 28 -0.85 11.71 -0.62
C GLY A 28 -0.72 12.59 -1.85
N HIS A 29 0.05 12.14 -2.82
CA HIS A 29 0.25 12.79 -4.10
C HIS A 29 0.05 11.77 -5.24
N VAL A 30 -0.48 12.20 -6.37
CA VAL A 30 -0.71 11.35 -7.56
C VAL A 30 0.00 11.93 -8.78
N CYS A 31 0.55 11.07 -9.62
CA CYS A 31 1.12 11.49 -10.89
C CYS A 31 0.00 11.88 -11.86
N PRO A 32 -0.01 13.12 -12.41
CA PRO A 32 -1.07 13.57 -13.32
C PRO A 32 -0.96 13.02 -14.74
N VAL A 33 0.12 12.29 -15.06
CA VAL A 33 0.30 11.70 -16.39
C VAL A 33 -0.71 10.55 -16.55
N PRO A 34 -1.60 10.60 -17.57
CA PRO A 34 -2.54 9.52 -17.85
C PRO A 34 -1.81 8.18 -17.95
N HIS A 35 -2.42 7.12 -17.43
CA HIS A 35 -1.86 5.76 -17.37
C HIS A 35 -0.61 5.55 -16.49
N CYS A 36 -0.10 6.57 -15.79
CA CYS A 36 1.00 6.38 -14.85
C CYS A 36 0.55 5.66 -13.56
N ALA A 37 -0.61 6.08 -13.03
CA ALA A 37 -1.26 5.54 -11.81
C ALA A 37 -0.38 5.49 -10.54
N ARG A 38 0.77 6.18 -10.53
CA ARG A 38 1.67 6.30 -9.38
C ARG A 38 1.09 7.21 -8.31
N HIS A 39 0.97 6.69 -7.10
CA HIS A 39 0.60 7.43 -5.91
C HIS A 39 1.76 7.43 -4.91
N HIS A 40 1.90 8.50 -4.14
CA HIS A 40 2.91 8.69 -3.11
C HIS A 40 2.24 9.22 -1.84
N ALA A 41 2.05 8.36 -0.84
CA ALA A 41 1.62 8.79 0.50
C ALA A 41 2.81 8.82 1.47
N GLU A 42 2.57 9.19 2.72
CA GLU A 42 3.59 9.18 3.78
C GLU A 42 4.28 7.81 3.94
N GLU A 43 3.57 6.74 3.59
CA GLU A 43 4.04 5.36 3.71
C GLU A 43 4.83 4.86 2.49
N GLY A 44 4.89 5.64 1.41
CA GLY A 44 5.62 5.32 0.19
C GLY A 44 4.78 5.32 -1.09
N TYR A 45 5.30 4.68 -2.14
CA TYR A 45 4.66 4.62 -3.46
C TYR A 45 3.73 3.40 -3.61
N PHE A 46 2.54 3.59 -4.17
CA PHE A 46 1.62 2.51 -4.53
C PHE A 46 0.96 2.73 -5.90
N ASP A 47 0.65 1.63 -6.57
CA ASP A 47 -0.03 1.62 -7.86
C ASP A 47 -1.51 1.28 -7.59
N VAL A 48 -2.42 2.22 -7.89
CA VAL A 48 -3.87 1.96 -7.80
C VAL A 48 -4.28 1.30 -9.11
N VAL A 49 -4.25 -0.03 -9.13
CA VAL A 49 -4.83 -0.81 -10.25
C VAL A 49 -6.34 -0.83 -10.03
N GLU A 50 -7.09 -0.51 -11.07
CA GLU A 50 -8.55 -0.24 -11.11
C GLU A 50 -9.46 -1.44 -10.74
N SER A 51 -8.98 -2.39 -9.94
CA SER A 51 -9.66 -3.67 -9.69
C SER A 51 -9.81 -4.06 -8.22
N ASP A 52 -9.12 -3.40 -7.29
CA ASP A 52 -9.35 -3.61 -5.85
C ASP A 52 -8.90 -2.36 -5.09
N PRO A 53 -9.72 -1.82 -4.16
CA PRO A 53 -9.23 -0.88 -3.17
C PRO A 53 -8.30 -1.66 -2.24
N LEU A 54 -7.07 -1.89 -2.68
CA LEU A 54 -6.03 -2.50 -1.86
C LEU A 54 -5.81 -1.56 -0.68
N GLY A 55 -6.43 -1.94 0.44
CA GLY A 55 -6.25 -1.30 1.72
C GLY A 55 -4.77 -1.09 1.95
N ILE A 56 -4.44 0.13 2.40
CA ILE A 56 -3.20 0.56 3.03
C ILE A 56 -2.30 -0.65 3.32
N GLN A 57 -1.50 -1.04 2.33
CA GLN A 57 -0.50 -2.08 2.52
C GLN A 57 0.65 -1.38 3.22
N ASN A 58 0.51 -1.29 4.54
CA ASN A 58 1.60 -1.02 5.45
C ASN A 58 2.79 -1.87 4.97
N THR A 59 3.78 -1.23 4.35
CA THR A 59 5.12 -1.80 4.18
C THR A 59 5.84 -1.82 5.52
N THR A 60 5.23 -2.46 6.50
CA THR A 60 5.93 -3.25 7.49
C THR A 60 5.56 -4.69 7.20
N THR A 61 6.46 -5.39 6.52
CA THR A 61 6.47 -6.85 6.51
C THR A 61 6.75 -7.34 7.93
N SER A 62 5.82 -7.15 8.86
CA SER A 62 5.61 -8.16 9.89
C SER A 62 4.89 -9.27 9.14
N LYS A 63 5.62 -10.33 8.79
CA LYS A 63 5.00 -11.59 8.37
C LYS A 63 4.08 -12.01 9.52
N GLN A 64 2.81 -11.60 9.46
CA GLN A 64 1.80 -12.32 10.22
C GLN A 64 1.87 -13.76 9.69
N PRO A 65 2.10 -14.75 10.54
CA PRO A 65 2.08 -16.13 10.09
C PRO A 65 0.75 -16.34 9.39
N SER A 66 0.79 -16.84 8.16
CA SER A 66 -0.45 -17.13 7.45
C SER A 66 -1.25 -18.07 8.35
N VAL A 67 -2.57 -17.91 8.43
CA VAL A 67 -3.45 -18.75 9.28
C VAL A 67 -3.14 -20.25 9.12
N ARG A 68 -2.66 -20.65 7.93
CA ARG A 68 -2.14 -21.98 7.61
C ARG A 68 -0.96 -22.42 8.49
N GLU A 69 0.00 -21.55 8.77
CA GLU A 69 1.18 -21.82 9.60
C GLU A 69 0.82 -22.00 11.08
N GLU A 70 -0.13 -21.22 11.61
CA GLU A 70 -0.65 -21.44 12.97
C GLU A 70 -1.39 -22.77 13.09
N ILE A 71 -2.23 -23.10 12.11
CA ILE A 71 -2.94 -24.38 12.06
C ILE A 71 -1.93 -25.54 12.00
N LEU A 72 -0.92 -25.44 11.13
CA LEU A 72 0.13 -26.47 11.03
C LEU A 72 0.95 -26.61 12.32
N LYS A 73 1.24 -25.50 13.01
CA LYS A 73 1.94 -25.50 14.30
C LYS A 73 1.12 -26.18 15.39
N ALA A 74 -0.19 -25.91 15.44
CA ALA A 74 -1.10 -26.57 16.40
C ALA A 74 -1.19 -28.08 16.15
N ILE A 75 -1.28 -28.50 14.88
CA ILE A 75 -1.32 -29.94 14.53
C ILE A 75 -0.02 -30.64 14.95
N ARG A 76 1.15 -30.03 14.70
CA ARG A 76 2.44 -30.60 15.11
C ARG A 76 2.59 -30.67 16.63
N ALA A 77 2.13 -29.65 17.35
CA ALA A 77 2.17 -29.63 18.81
C ALA A 77 1.31 -30.75 19.44
N MET A 78 0.20 -31.11 18.80
CA MET A 78 -0.63 -32.24 19.23
C MET A 78 -0.05 -33.60 18.82
N ALA A 79 0.73 -33.66 17.74
CA ALA A 79 1.31 -34.90 17.21
C ALA A 79 2.59 -35.37 17.94
N GLY A 80 3.13 -34.58 18.88
CA GLY A 80 4.18 -35.03 19.82
C GLY A 80 5.44 -35.58 19.16
N VAL A 81 6.04 -34.84 18.21
CA VAL A 81 7.40 -35.10 17.70
C VAL A 81 8.34 -34.00 18.17
#